data_AF-A0A7V3SBM5-F1
#
_entry.id   AF-A0A7V3SBM5-F1
#
_cell.length_a   1.000
_cell.length_b   1.000
_cell.length_c   1.000
_cell.angle_alpha   90.00
_cell.angle_beta   90.00
_cell.angle_gamma   90.00
#
_symmetry.space_group_name_H-M   'P 1'
#
loop_
_entity.id
_entity.type
_entity.pdbx_description
1 polymer ?
#
loop_
_entity_poly.entity_id
_entity_poly.type
_entity_poly.pdbx_seq_one_letter_code
_entity_poly.pdbx_strand_id
1 'polypeptide(L)' 'MPIQGYECRRCGFLFEDWKPFDPGEVYVVRCPKCGGTDVKESEAAKEYLELVRDMGRTGG' A
#
# COMPACT_ATOMS: atom_id res chain seq x y z
N MET A 1 -14.45 -2.27 -1.72
CA MET A 1 -13.66 -1.39 -0.84
C MET A 1 -12.42 -0.96 -1.61
N PRO A 2 -12.02 0.32 -1.61
CA PRO A 2 -10.88 0.79 -2.39
C PRO A 2 -9.55 0.32 -1.77
N ILE A 3 -8.73 -0.35 -2.58
CA ILE A 3 -7.34 -0.66 -2.24
C ILE A 3 -6.49 0.58 -2.57
N GLN A 4 -5.68 0.99 -1.60
CA GLN A 4 -4.77 2.14 -1.71
C GLN A 4 -3.31 1.69 -1.58
N GLY A 5 -2.42 2.37 -2.30
CA GLY A 5 -0.98 2.16 -2.21
C GLY A 5 -0.37 3.01 -1.11
N TYR A 6 0.58 2.43 -0.37
CA TYR A 6 1.28 3.05 0.74
C TYR A 6 2.79 2.88 0.60
N GLU A 7 3.53 3.95 0.92
CA GLU A 7 4.97 3.96 1.07
C GLU A 7 5.33 4.11 2.55
N CYS A 8 6.09 3.17 3.11
CA CYS A 8 6.67 3.35 4.42
C CYS A 8 7.89 4.27 4.36
N ARG A 9 7.81 5.42 5.03
CA ARG A 9 8.90 6.40 5.09
C ARG A 9 10.10 5.92 5.91
N ARG A 10 9.89 4.92 6.78
CA ARG A 10 10.93 4.36 7.63
C ARG A 10 11.84 3.34 6.93
N CYS A 11 11.29 2.53 6.03
CA CYS A 11 12.03 1.45 5.37
C CYS A 11 11.93 1.45 3.84
N GLY A 12 11.19 2.40 3.26
CA GLY A 12 10.96 2.52 1.81
C GLY A 12 10.07 1.43 1.22
N PHE A 13 9.40 0.61 2.04
CA PHE A 13 8.59 -0.49 1.53
C PHE A 13 7.27 0.01 0.96
N LEU A 14 6.97 -0.40 -0.27
CA LEU A 14 5.70 -0.16 -0.95
C LEU A 14 4.76 -1.34 -0.72
N PHE A 15 3.54 -1.06 -0.31
CA PHE A 15 2.51 -2.08 -0.08
C PHE A 15 1.12 -1.52 -0.32
N GLU A 16 0.12 -2.39 -0.43
CA GLU A 16 -1.27 -1.99 -0.58
C GLU A 16 -2.05 -2.39 0.67
N ASP A 17 -3.00 -1.57 1.07
CA ASP A 17 -3.91 -1.90 2.17
C ASP A 17 -5.33 -1.39 1.93
N TRP A 18 -6.27 -1.92 2.69
CA TRP A 18 -7.71 -1.71 2.54
C TRP A 18 -8.13 -0.47 3.30
N LYS A 19 -8.53 0.59 2.60
CA LYS A 19 -9.03 1.79 3.27
C LYS A 19 -10.55 1.68 3.48
N PRO A 20 -11.05 1.71 4.74
CA PRO A 20 -12.49 1.77 4.99
C PRO A 20 -13.07 3.08 4.42
N PHE A 21 -14.33 3.03 3.99
CA PHE A 21 -15.02 4.17 3.37
C PHE A 21 -15.57 5.15 4.42
N ASP A 22 -15.69 4.70 5.68
CA ASP A 22 -16.25 5.47 6.77
C ASP A 22 -15.29 6.57 7.24
N PRO A 23 -15.66 7.87 7.11
CA PRO A 23 -14.81 8.99 7.49
C PRO A 23 -14.61 9.12 9.01
N GLY A 24 -15.34 8.35 9.82
CA GLY A 24 -15.23 8.31 11.28
C GLY A 24 -14.30 7.21 11.82
N GLU A 25 -13.82 6.31 10.97
CA GLU A 25 -12.96 5.21 11.40
C GLU A 25 -11.49 5.63 11.33
N VAL A 26 -10.80 5.63 12.48
CA VAL A 26 -9.36 5.90 12.54
C VAL A 26 -8.62 4.70 11.99
N TYR A 27 -8.38 4.73 10.69
CA TYR A 27 -7.65 3.68 9.99
C TYR A 27 -6.15 3.87 10.16
N VAL A 28 -5.52 3.02 10.99
CA VAL A 28 -4.07 3.07 11.25
C VAL A 28 -3.37 2.04 10.37
N VAL A 29 -2.79 2.50 9.27
CA VAL A 29 -1.94 1.68 8.42
C VAL A 29 -0.58 1.46 9.08
N ARG A 30 -0.10 0.23 9.08
CA ARG A 30 1.24 -0.13 9.55
C ARG A 30 2.02 -0.79 8.43
N CYS A 31 3.29 -0.45 8.31
CA CYS A 31 4.16 -1.11 7.35
C CYS A 31 4.30 -2.60 7.72
N PRO A 32 3.94 -3.53 6.84
CA PRO A 32 4.02 -4.96 7.13
C PRO A 32 5.47 -5.46 7.24
N LYS A 33 6.44 -4.71 6.70
CA LYS A 33 7.86 -5.09 6.72
C LYS A 33 8.57 -4.71 8.01
N CYS A 34 8.31 -3.51 8.54
CA CYS A 34 9.04 -2.97 9.70
C CYS A 34 8.16 -2.61 10.90
N GLY A 35 6.83 -2.74 10.78
CA GLY A 35 5.86 -2.37 11.81
C GLY A 35 5.72 -0.86 12.03
N GLY A 36 6.37 -0.03 11.22
CA GLY A 36 6.30 1.43 11.34
C GLY A 36 4.92 1.98 10.99
N THR A 37 4.43 2.93 11.77
CA THR A 37 3.19 3.69 11.52
C THR A 37 3.43 4.92 10.62
N ASP A 38 4.69 5.24 10.32
CA ASP A 38 5.06 6.35 9.45
C ASP A 38 4.95 5.91 7.98
N VAL A 39 3.72 5.91 7.49
CA VAL A 39 3.34 5.45 6.16
C VAL A 39 2.57 6.56 5.45
N LYS A 40 2.88 6.74 4.16
CA LYS A 40 2.29 7.78 3.31
C LYS A 40 1.49 7.12 2.19
N GLU A 41 0.26 7.57 1.98
CA GLU A 41 -0.54 7.18 0.82
C GLU A 41 0.12 7.69 -0.46
N SER A 42 0.26 6.82 -1.46
CA SER A 42 0.94 7.11 -2.72
C SER A 42 0.26 6.38 -3.86
N GLU A 43 -0.36 7.14 -4.77
CA GLU A 43 -0.96 6.61 -5.99
C GLU A 43 0.09 5.91 -6.86
N ALA A 44 1.30 6.47 -6.93
CA ALA A 44 2.43 5.86 -7.63
C ALA A 44 2.82 4.49 -7.04
N ALA A 45 2.70 4.30 -5.73
CA ALA A 45 2.94 3.01 -5.10
C ALA A 45 1.89 1.97 -5.53
N LYS A 46 0.63 2.40 -5.67
CA LYS A 46 -0.45 1.55 -6.17
C LYS A 46 -0.20 1.15 -7.61
N GLU A 47 0.03 2.11 -8.50
CA GLU A 47 0.31 1.85 -9.92
C GLU A 47 1.52 0.93 -10.10
N TYR A 48 2.60 1.15 -9.33
CA TYR A 48 3.77 0.28 -9.35
C TYR A 48 3.45 -1.15 -8.93
N LEU A 49 2.66 -1.35 -7.87
CA LEU A 49 2.30 -2.68 -7.39
C LEU A 49 1.33 -3.41 -8.35
N GLU A 50 0.45 -2.67 -9.03
CA GLU A 50 -0.38 -3.20 -10.11
C GLU A 50 0.46 -3.64 -11.32
N LEU A 51 1.44 -2.82 -11.73
CA LEU A 51 2.38 -3.16 -12.81
C LEU A 51 3.24 -4.40 -12.46
N VAL A 52 3.77 -4.48 -11.24
CA VAL A 52 4.56 -5.65 -10.79
C VAL A 52 3.71 -6.91 -10.77
N ARG A 53 2.43 -6.82 -10.37
CA ARG A 53 1.49 -7.96 -10.44
C ARG A 53 1.23 -8.43 -11.86
N ASP A 54 1.09 -7.50 -12.81
CA ASP A 54 0.88 -7.84 -14.22
C ASP A 54 2.12 -8.52 -14.84
N MET A 55 3.32 -7.98 -14.57
CA MET A 55 4.59 -8.59 -15.01
C MET A 55 4.82 -9.98 -14.40
N GLY A 56 4.43 -10.19 -13.15
CA GLY A 56 4.53 -11.52 -12.52
C GLY A 56 3.63 -12.57 -13.17
N ARG A 57 2.63 -12.16 -13.96
CA ARG A 57 1.66 -13.05 -14.61
C ARG A 57 2.08 -13.52 -16.00
N THR A 58 3.06 -12.86 -16.64
CA THR A 58 3.50 -13.15 -18.00
C THR A 58 4.68 -14.15 -18.09
N GLY A 59 5.14 -14.68 -16.95
CA GLY A 59 6.25 -15.63 -16.87
C GLY A 59 5.86 -17.11 -16.77
N GLY A 60 4.74 -17.52 -17.37
CA GLY A 60 4.22 -18.91 -17.37
C GLY A 60 4.34 -19.59 -18.72
#